data_AF-A0A6S7C958-F1
#
_entry.id   AF-A0A6S7C958-F1
#
_cell.length_a   1.000
_cell.length_b   1.000
_cell.length_c   1.000
_cell.angle_alpha   90.00
_cell.angle_beta   90.00
_cell.angle_gamma   90.00
#
_symmetry.space_group_name_H-M   'P 1'
#
loop_
_entity.id
_entity.type
_entity.pdbx_description
1 polymer ?
#
loop_
_entity_poly.entity_id
_entity_poly.type
_entity_poly.pdbx_seq_one_letter_code
_entity_poly.pdbx_strand_id
1 'polypeptide(L)'
;MLATRDNPERVEFIGFSPALIRGMASALSAGFAGIAGALYALGFQVVTMDSLALSQSTAGLLHAFIGGYASFFGPVVGAALITVASVSLASLTHAWPLYLGVCFVLVVMFMRKGLIHAPDSLAQYARSYYAKHGARMLAAHVLLLCSSGLLSAAGFVAIIEMIGALSENMGTPVTLFKAFSLQIVADPHCSAHWIAAVFILLCGFSGMRVARRRPSLRP
;
A
#
# COMPACT_ATOMS: atom_id res chain seq x y z
N MET A 1 -6.24 22.72 -16.34
CA MET A 1 -5.86 22.87 -14.91
C MET A 1 -4.37 23.13 -14.69
N LEU A 2 -3.44 22.49 -15.41
CA LEU A 2 -2.00 22.77 -15.26
C LEU A 2 -1.67 24.27 -15.46
N ALA A 3 -2.21 24.89 -16.52
CA ALA A 3 -2.04 26.32 -16.78
C ALA A 3 -2.59 27.23 -15.65
N THR A 4 -3.75 26.90 -15.06
CA THR A 4 -4.35 27.65 -13.93
C THR A 4 -3.69 27.38 -12.58
N ARG A 5 -2.89 26.31 -12.47
CA ARG A 5 -2.10 25.98 -11.27
C ARG A 5 -0.75 26.68 -11.29
N ASP A 6 -0.10 26.73 -12.45
CA ASP A 6 1.27 27.21 -12.55
C ASP A 6 1.35 28.75 -12.62
N ASN A 7 0.41 29.43 -13.28
CA ASN A 7 0.30 30.90 -13.22
C ASN A 7 -1.13 31.40 -13.52
N PRO A 8 -1.97 31.64 -12.48
CA PRO A 8 -3.36 32.05 -12.67
C PRO A 8 -3.50 33.43 -13.35
N GLU A 9 -2.60 34.36 -13.05
CA GLU A 9 -2.60 35.72 -13.60
C GLU A 9 -2.37 35.68 -15.12
N ARG A 10 -1.48 34.80 -15.58
CA ARG A 10 -1.21 34.59 -17.02
C ARG A 10 -2.39 34.01 -17.78
N VAL A 11 -3.24 33.22 -17.12
CA VAL A 11 -4.44 32.64 -17.76
C VAL A 11 -5.52 33.71 -17.95
N GLU A 12 -5.61 34.66 -17.03
CA GLU A 12 -6.54 35.77 -17.09
C GLU A 12 -6.20 36.74 -18.23
N PHE A 13 -4.91 36.98 -18.49
CA PHE A 13 -4.46 37.76 -19.66
C PHE A 13 -4.78 37.12 -21.02
N ILE A 14 -5.04 35.80 -21.06
CA ILE A 14 -5.43 35.07 -22.28
C ILE A 14 -6.98 35.05 -22.41
N GLY A 15 -7.70 35.71 -21.50
CA GLY A 15 -9.16 35.84 -21.53
C GLY A 15 -9.92 34.71 -20.82
N PHE A 16 -9.23 33.82 -20.10
CA PHE A 16 -9.86 32.74 -19.34
C PHE A 16 -9.89 33.07 -17.84
N SER A 17 -11.04 32.94 -17.20
CA SER A 17 -11.15 33.13 -15.75
C SER A 17 -10.73 31.86 -14.98
N PRO A 18 -9.68 31.92 -14.12
CA PRO A 18 -9.25 30.77 -13.33
C PRO A 18 -10.33 30.27 -12.36
N ALA A 19 -11.16 31.19 -11.86
CA ALA A 19 -12.27 30.90 -10.95
C ALA A 19 -13.33 30.00 -11.60
N LEU A 20 -13.71 30.27 -12.85
CA LEU A 20 -14.71 29.45 -13.56
C LEU A 20 -14.16 28.04 -13.82
N ILE A 21 -12.90 27.92 -14.24
CA ILE A 21 -12.26 26.62 -14.49
C ILE A 21 -12.21 25.77 -13.21
N ARG A 22 -11.87 26.37 -12.06
CA ARG A 22 -11.88 25.68 -10.76
C ARG A 22 -13.31 25.37 -10.28
N GLY A 23 -14.27 26.26 -10.55
CA GLY A 23 -15.68 26.08 -10.24
C GLY A 23 -16.29 24.90 -11.01
N MET A 24 -16.07 24.83 -12.33
CA MET A 24 -16.51 23.71 -13.16
C MET A 24 -15.88 22.38 -12.73
N ALA A 25 -14.59 22.39 -12.38
CA ALA A 25 -13.91 21.22 -11.84
C ALA A 25 -14.53 20.74 -10.52
N SER A 26 -14.85 21.67 -9.62
CA SER A 26 -15.46 21.37 -8.32
C SER A 26 -16.89 20.88 -8.49
N ALA A 27 -17.68 21.48 -9.39
CA ALA A 27 -19.03 21.07 -9.71
C ALA A 27 -19.06 19.65 -10.30
N LEU A 28 -18.14 19.33 -11.21
CA LEU A 28 -18.02 17.98 -11.77
C LEU A 28 -17.64 16.97 -10.69
N SER A 29 -16.68 17.29 -9.82
CA SER A 29 -16.29 16.42 -8.69
C SER A 29 -17.44 16.21 -7.71
N ALA A 30 -18.20 17.26 -7.40
CA ALA A 30 -19.38 17.18 -6.53
C ALA A 30 -20.47 16.31 -7.17
N GLY A 31 -20.66 16.37 -8.49
CA GLY A 31 -21.56 15.48 -9.23
C GLY A 31 -21.19 14.00 -9.07
N PHE A 32 -19.92 13.64 -9.27
CA PHE A 32 -19.45 12.26 -9.04
C PHE A 32 -19.58 11.83 -7.59
N ALA A 33 -19.24 12.71 -6.63
CA ALA A 33 -19.41 12.42 -5.21
C ALA A 33 -20.89 12.18 -4.84
N GLY A 34 -21.81 12.96 -5.42
CA GLY A 34 -23.25 12.78 -5.24
C GLY A 34 -23.75 11.45 -5.80
N ILE A 35 -23.33 11.09 -7.01
CA ILE A 35 -23.68 9.79 -7.63
C ILE A 35 -23.14 8.62 -6.78
N ALA A 36 -21.88 8.71 -6.34
CA ALA A 36 -21.28 7.69 -5.48
C ALA A 36 -22.01 7.55 -4.14
N GLY A 37 -22.40 8.67 -3.51
CA GLY A 37 -23.18 8.66 -2.27
C GLY A 37 -24.58 8.08 -2.45
N ALA A 38 -25.27 8.41 -3.56
CA ALA A 38 -26.57 7.82 -3.88
C ALA A 38 -26.48 6.30 -4.10
N LEU A 39 -25.46 5.83 -4.83
CA LEU A 39 -25.19 4.40 -5.02
C LEU A 39 -24.86 3.70 -3.70
N TYR A 40 -24.07 4.35 -2.83
CA TYR A 40 -23.76 3.82 -1.50
C TYR A 40 -25.03 3.66 -0.65
N ALA A 41 -25.89 4.68 -0.61
CA ALA A 41 -27.15 4.62 0.13
C ALA A 41 -28.09 3.51 -0.39
N LEU A 42 -28.17 3.35 -1.72
CA LEU A 42 -28.94 2.27 -2.35
C LEU A 42 -28.38 0.88 -2.06
N GLY A 43 -27.04 0.75 -2.02
CA GLY A 43 -26.38 -0.53 -1.78
C GLY A 43 -26.47 -1.01 -0.34
N PHE A 44 -26.28 -0.11 0.63
CA PHE A 44 -26.22 -0.48 2.05
C PHE A 44 -27.59 -0.39 2.76
N GLN A 45 -28.55 0.38 2.23
CA GLN A 45 -29.93 0.55 2.74
C GLN A 45 -30.07 1.02 4.20
N VAL A 46 -28.97 1.11 4.95
CA VAL A 46 -28.86 1.51 6.34
C VAL A 46 -27.69 2.48 6.46
N VAL A 47 -27.94 3.62 7.10
CA VAL A 47 -26.94 4.66 7.37
C VAL A 47 -26.73 4.73 8.88
N THR A 48 -25.55 4.33 9.35
CA THR A 48 -25.14 4.38 10.75
C THR A 48 -24.17 5.52 11.00
N MET A 49 -23.90 5.87 12.27
CA MET A 49 -22.94 6.93 12.61
C MET A 49 -21.52 6.64 12.08
N ASP A 50 -21.16 5.36 11.92
CA ASP A 50 -19.88 4.96 11.32
C ASP A 50 -19.75 5.35 9.84
N SER A 51 -20.86 5.45 9.12
CA SER A 51 -20.84 5.87 7.70
C SER A 51 -20.39 7.32 7.51
N LEU A 52 -20.56 8.15 8.55
CA LEU A 52 -20.15 9.57 8.59
C LEU A 52 -18.78 9.76 9.26
N ALA A 53 -18.17 8.69 9.77
CA ALA A 53 -16.92 8.77 10.47
C ALA A 53 -15.74 9.14 9.55
N LEU A 54 -14.71 9.72 10.16
CA LEU A 54 -13.44 10.05 9.48
C LEU A 54 -12.78 8.83 8.83
N SER A 55 -13.01 7.63 9.39
CA SER A 55 -12.53 6.36 8.83
C SER A 55 -13.03 6.14 7.40
N GLN A 56 -14.32 6.38 7.13
CA GLN A 56 -14.89 6.20 5.80
C GLN A 56 -14.35 7.20 4.77
N SER A 57 -14.17 8.45 5.17
CA SER A 57 -13.54 9.45 4.30
C SER A 57 -12.09 9.09 3.97
N THR A 58 -11.36 8.53 4.95
CA THR A 58 -9.97 8.09 4.77
C THR A 58 -9.88 6.86 3.86
N ALA A 59 -10.87 5.96 3.90
CA ALA A 59 -10.92 4.80 3.02
C ALA A 59 -10.99 5.21 1.54
N GLY A 60 -11.79 6.22 1.19
CA GLY A 60 -11.83 6.78 -0.18
C GLY A 60 -10.47 7.30 -0.65
N LEU A 61 -9.75 8.00 0.24
CA LEU A 61 -8.40 8.48 -0.02
C LEU A 61 -7.40 7.33 -0.18
N LEU A 62 -7.54 6.27 0.62
CA LEU A 62 -6.74 5.06 0.56
C LEU A 62 -6.87 4.38 -0.81
N HIS A 63 -8.10 4.18 -1.29
CA HIS A 63 -8.37 3.63 -2.62
C HIS A 63 -7.69 4.46 -3.72
N ALA A 64 -7.77 5.78 -3.64
CA ALA A 64 -7.15 6.68 -4.61
C ALA A 64 -5.62 6.62 -4.60
N PHE A 65 -4.99 6.59 -3.42
CA PHE A 65 -3.53 6.55 -3.33
C PHE A 65 -2.94 5.20 -3.72
N ILE A 66 -3.55 4.09 -3.29
CA ILE A 66 -3.06 2.75 -3.64
C ILE A 66 -3.19 2.52 -5.15
N GLY A 67 -4.34 2.85 -5.72
CA GLY A 67 -4.57 2.72 -7.15
C GLY A 67 -3.77 3.71 -8.02
N GLY A 68 -3.53 4.92 -7.48
CA GLY A 68 -2.77 5.99 -8.11
C GLY A 68 -3.63 7.22 -8.42
N TYR A 69 -3.29 8.35 -7.83
CA TYR A 69 -4.02 9.62 -7.97
C TYR A 69 -3.84 10.29 -9.34
N ALA A 70 -2.86 9.86 -10.14
CA ALA A 70 -2.54 10.46 -11.43
C ALA A 70 -3.41 9.93 -12.59
N SER A 71 -4.22 8.88 -12.36
CA SER A 71 -5.07 8.27 -13.38
C SER A 71 -6.53 8.21 -12.92
N PHE A 72 -7.46 8.43 -13.84
CA PHE A 72 -8.91 8.40 -13.58
C PHE A 72 -9.38 7.03 -13.06
N PHE A 73 -8.83 5.94 -13.62
CA PHE A 73 -9.16 4.57 -13.21
C PHE A 73 -8.35 4.05 -12.01
N GLY A 74 -7.37 4.84 -11.53
CA GLY A 74 -6.56 4.51 -10.35
C GLY A 74 -7.40 4.12 -9.14
N PRO A 75 -8.25 5.03 -8.63
CA PRO A 75 -9.07 4.76 -7.46
C PRO A 75 -9.97 3.53 -7.60
N VAL A 76 -10.45 3.20 -8.80
CA VAL A 76 -11.29 2.01 -9.05
C VAL A 76 -10.49 0.73 -8.85
N VAL A 77 -9.28 0.65 -9.41
CA VAL A 77 -8.38 -0.50 -9.21
C VAL A 77 -7.96 -0.62 -7.75
N GLY A 78 -7.66 0.52 -7.10
CA GLY A 78 -7.34 0.57 -5.68
C GLY A 78 -8.49 0.08 -4.80
N ALA A 79 -9.73 0.49 -5.10
CA ALA A 79 -10.93 0.01 -4.40
C ALA A 79 -11.13 -1.50 -4.57
N ALA A 80 -11.01 -2.02 -5.79
CA ALA A 80 -11.13 -3.46 -6.04
C ALA A 80 -10.06 -4.26 -5.27
N LEU A 81 -8.81 -3.80 -5.30
CA LEU A 81 -7.70 -4.48 -4.63
C LEU A 81 -7.83 -4.45 -3.11
N ILE A 82 -8.15 -3.29 -2.52
CA ILE A 82 -8.36 -3.18 -1.08
C ILE A 82 -9.55 -4.03 -0.64
N THR A 83 -10.63 -4.08 -1.43
CA THR A 83 -11.81 -4.89 -1.11
C THR A 83 -11.51 -6.38 -1.15
N VAL A 84 -10.79 -6.86 -2.17
CA VAL A 84 -10.39 -8.27 -2.23
C VAL A 84 -9.41 -8.60 -1.10
N ALA A 85 -8.48 -7.70 -0.81
CA ALA A 85 -7.52 -7.86 0.29
C ALA A 85 -8.22 -7.85 1.64
N SER A 86 -9.19 -6.97 1.89
CA SER A 86 -9.91 -6.92 3.17
C SER A 86 -10.68 -8.21 3.43
N VAL A 87 -11.41 -8.72 2.43
CA VAL A 87 -12.15 -9.99 2.54
C VAL A 87 -11.19 -11.17 2.76
N SER A 88 -10.10 -11.21 2.01
CA SER A 88 -9.13 -12.32 2.09
C SER A 88 -8.36 -12.29 3.41
N LEU A 89 -7.87 -11.13 3.84
CA LEU A 89 -7.11 -10.99 5.09
C LEU A 89 -8.01 -11.14 6.32
N ALA A 90 -9.25 -10.61 6.31
CA ALA A 90 -10.18 -10.79 7.42
C ALA A 90 -10.51 -12.27 7.68
N SER A 91 -10.44 -13.12 6.66
CA SER A 91 -10.63 -14.58 6.83
C SER A 91 -9.41 -15.27 7.46
N LEU A 92 -8.22 -14.66 7.36
CA LEU A 92 -6.95 -15.23 7.80
C LEU A 92 -6.55 -14.75 9.19
N THR A 93 -6.72 -13.46 9.45
CA THR A 93 -6.25 -12.78 10.67
C THR A 93 -7.22 -11.70 11.10
N HIS A 94 -7.38 -11.57 12.41
CA HIS A 94 -8.17 -10.53 13.04
C HIS A 94 -7.50 -9.15 12.92
N ALA A 95 -6.16 -9.10 12.92
CA ALA A 95 -5.37 -7.88 12.78
C ALA A 95 -5.24 -7.37 11.32
N TRP A 96 -6.19 -7.71 10.46
CA TRP A 96 -6.18 -7.35 9.03
C TRP A 96 -6.06 -5.83 8.75
N PRO A 97 -6.60 -4.89 9.56
CA PRO A 97 -6.43 -3.46 9.29
C PRO A 97 -4.97 -3.02 9.39
N LEU A 98 -4.17 -3.67 10.26
CA LEU A 98 -2.75 -3.35 10.44
C LEU A 98 -1.93 -3.76 9.22
N TYR A 99 -2.24 -4.92 8.63
CA TYR A 99 -1.64 -5.36 7.38
C TYR A 99 -1.96 -4.42 6.21
N LEU A 100 -3.21 -3.95 6.11
CA LEU A 100 -3.60 -2.97 5.09
C LEU A 100 -2.84 -1.65 5.26
N GLY A 101 -2.72 -1.14 6.49
CA GLY A 101 -1.99 0.09 6.77
C GLY A 101 -0.52 0.02 6.36
N VAL A 102 0.12 -1.13 6.58
CA VAL A 102 1.53 -1.29 6.20
C VAL A 102 1.68 -1.49 4.70
N CYS A 103 0.81 -2.28 4.09
CA CYS A 103 0.76 -2.41 2.63
C CYS A 103 0.61 -1.03 1.98
N PHE A 104 -0.26 -0.17 2.53
CA PHE A 104 -0.41 1.21 2.10
C PHE A 104 0.90 2.01 2.20
N VAL A 105 1.58 1.99 3.35
CA VAL A 105 2.87 2.69 3.52
C VAL A 105 3.89 2.19 2.51
N LEU A 106 3.99 0.87 2.30
CA LEU A 106 4.89 0.28 1.31
C LEU A 106 4.55 0.74 -0.11
N VAL A 107 3.28 0.73 -0.50
CA VAL A 107 2.84 1.20 -1.81
C VAL A 107 3.17 2.68 -1.99
N VAL A 108 2.92 3.54 -1.00
CA VAL A 108 3.23 4.97 -1.11
C VAL A 108 4.75 5.23 -1.17
N MET A 109 5.55 4.49 -0.39
CA MET A 109 7.00 4.64 -0.37
C MET A 109 7.68 4.13 -1.64
N PHE A 110 7.24 2.99 -2.17
CA PHE A 110 7.90 2.33 -3.30
C PHE A 110 7.23 2.62 -4.65
N MET A 111 5.92 2.85 -4.67
CA MET A 111 5.12 3.10 -5.87
C MET A 111 4.52 4.51 -5.82
N ARG A 112 5.38 5.52 -5.87
CA ARG A 112 5.03 6.96 -5.77
C ARG A 112 4.05 7.48 -6.85
N LYS A 113 3.83 6.71 -7.92
CA LYS A 113 2.85 6.96 -9.00
C LYS A 113 1.57 6.07 -8.91
N GLY A 114 1.46 5.23 -7.89
CA GLY A 114 0.37 4.25 -7.71
C GLY A 114 0.59 2.92 -8.46
N LEU A 115 -0.26 1.93 -8.16
CA LEU A 115 -0.16 0.58 -8.73
C LEU A 115 -0.26 0.53 -10.25
N ILE A 116 -1.06 1.41 -10.88
CA ILE A 116 -1.26 1.41 -12.34
C ILE A 116 0.04 1.66 -13.10
N HIS A 117 0.96 2.45 -12.56
CA HIS A 117 2.24 2.77 -13.20
C HIS A 117 3.38 1.83 -12.76
N ALA A 118 3.12 0.92 -11.81
CA ALA A 118 4.12 -0.02 -11.33
C ALA A 118 4.68 -0.95 -12.41
N PRO A 119 3.90 -1.48 -13.38
CA PRO A 119 4.41 -2.36 -14.42
C PRO A 119 5.43 -1.64 -15.33
N ASP A 120 5.14 -0.41 -15.75
CA ASP A 120 6.02 0.36 -16.63
C ASP A 120 7.32 0.76 -15.93
N SER A 121 7.21 1.14 -14.65
CA SER A 121 8.35 1.51 -13.81
C SER A 121 9.30 0.32 -13.59
N LEU A 122 8.72 -0.85 -13.31
CA LEU A 122 9.47 -2.07 -13.06
C LEU A 122 10.08 -2.63 -14.36
N ALA A 123 9.36 -2.54 -15.48
CA ALA A 123 9.84 -2.94 -16.80
C ALA A 123 11.02 -2.07 -17.27
N GLN A 124 10.98 -0.75 -17.02
CA GLN A 124 12.09 0.14 -17.36
C GLN A 124 13.32 -0.09 -16.47
N TYR A 125 13.11 -0.31 -15.16
CA TYR A 125 14.20 -0.67 -14.24
C TYR A 125 14.83 -2.02 -14.61
N ALA A 126 14.01 -3.04 -14.89
CA ALA A 126 14.49 -4.37 -15.28
C ALA A 126 15.22 -4.36 -16.64
N ARG A 127 14.70 -3.63 -17.65
CA ARG A 127 15.37 -3.48 -18.95
C ARG A 127 16.70 -2.77 -18.85
N SER A 128 16.78 -1.67 -18.08
CA SER A 128 18.01 -0.90 -17.93
C SER A 128 19.09 -1.64 -17.14
N TYR A 129 18.71 -2.49 -16.17
CA TYR A 129 19.65 -3.32 -15.43
C TYR A 129 20.11 -4.54 -16.23
N TYR A 130 19.18 -5.21 -16.94
CA TYR A 130 19.49 -6.33 -17.85
C TYR A 130 20.46 -5.91 -18.95
N ALA A 131 20.24 -4.73 -19.56
CA ALA A 131 21.10 -4.21 -20.62
C ALA A 131 22.53 -3.90 -20.18
N LYS A 132 22.77 -3.66 -18.88
CA LYS A 132 24.10 -3.31 -18.34
C LYS A 132 24.87 -4.47 -17.71
N HIS A 133 24.18 -5.44 -17.10
CA HIS A 133 24.84 -6.48 -16.27
C HIS A 133 24.46 -7.93 -16.66
N GLY A 134 23.58 -8.12 -17.65
CA GLY A 134 23.17 -9.44 -18.12
C GLY A 134 22.21 -10.20 -17.19
N ALA A 135 21.61 -11.26 -17.72
CA ALA A 135 20.51 -12.01 -17.09
C ALA A 135 20.87 -12.63 -15.74
N ARG A 136 22.09 -13.16 -15.60
CA ARG A 136 22.54 -13.89 -14.39
C ARG A 136 22.73 -12.96 -13.19
N MET A 137 23.28 -11.76 -13.40
CA MET A 137 23.42 -10.77 -12.31
C MET A 137 22.09 -10.12 -11.95
N LEU A 138 21.21 -9.87 -12.92
CA LEU A 138 19.83 -9.46 -12.64
C LEU A 138 19.12 -10.52 -11.79
N ALA A 139 19.19 -11.80 -12.18
CA ALA A 139 18.58 -12.90 -11.45
C ALA A 139 19.16 -13.01 -10.03
N ALA A 140 20.48 -12.95 -9.85
CA ALA A 140 21.10 -12.97 -8.52
C ALA A 140 20.68 -11.77 -7.66
N HIS A 141 20.61 -10.56 -8.23
CA HIS A 141 20.20 -9.36 -7.50
C HIS A 141 18.72 -9.40 -7.11
N VAL A 142 17.86 -9.88 -7.99
CA VAL A 142 16.42 -10.08 -7.73
C VAL A 142 16.22 -11.20 -6.70
N LEU A 143 16.92 -12.32 -6.81
CA LEU A 143 16.85 -13.41 -5.83
C LEU A 143 17.33 -12.98 -4.44
N LEU A 144 18.39 -12.17 -4.36
CA LEU A 144 18.86 -11.58 -3.09
C LEU A 144 17.86 -10.56 -2.51
N LEU A 145 17.22 -9.75 -3.35
CA LEU A 145 16.16 -8.83 -2.89
C LEU A 145 14.91 -9.58 -2.43
N CYS A 146 14.50 -10.62 -3.17
CA CYS A 146 13.32 -11.42 -2.85
C CYS A 146 13.54 -12.23 -1.56
N SER A 147 14.69 -12.86 -1.39
CA SER A 147 15.00 -13.63 -0.16
C SER A 147 15.10 -12.73 1.08
N SER A 148 15.77 -11.57 0.99
CA SER A 148 15.84 -10.61 2.11
C SER A 148 14.49 -9.92 2.38
N GLY A 149 13.71 -9.62 1.35
CA GLY A 149 12.36 -9.11 1.46
C GLY A 149 11.40 -10.10 2.12
N LEU A 150 11.49 -11.37 1.77
CA LEU A 150 10.67 -12.44 2.36
C LEU A 150 10.96 -12.62 3.86
N LEU A 151 12.25 -12.58 4.24
CA LEU A 151 12.64 -12.69 5.64
C LEU A 151 12.16 -11.48 6.47
N SER A 152 12.28 -10.27 5.92
CA SER A 152 11.76 -9.06 6.57
C SER A 152 10.23 -9.10 6.70
N ALA A 153 9.52 -9.61 5.68
CA ALA A 153 8.08 -9.76 5.71
C ALA A 153 7.64 -10.79 6.76
N ALA A 154 8.38 -11.89 6.92
CA ALA A 154 8.09 -12.90 7.94
C ALA A 154 8.22 -12.35 9.37
N GLY A 155 9.30 -11.62 9.67
CA GLY A 155 9.47 -10.95 10.96
C GLY A 155 8.38 -9.90 11.22
N PHE A 156 7.93 -9.21 10.18
CA PHE A 156 6.88 -8.22 10.27
C PHE A 156 5.49 -8.83 10.55
N VAL A 157 5.14 -9.90 9.83
CA VAL A 157 3.92 -10.71 10.08
C VAL A 157 3.90 -11.20 11.52
N ALA A 158 5.02 -11.74 12.02
CA ALA A 158 5.11 -12.22 13.40
C ALA A 158 4.81 -11.13 14.43
N ILE A 159 5.37 -9.93 14.24
CA ILE A 159 5.10 -8.78 15.11
C ILE A 159 3.61 -8.39 15.07
N ILE A 160 3.01 -8.31 13.87
CA ILE A 160 1.59 -7.96 13.72
C ILE A 160 0.69 -8.96 14.43
N GLU A 161 0.86 -10.25 14.20
CA GLU A 161 0.01 -11.29 14.81
C GLU A 161 0.16 -11.28 16.34
N MET A 162 1.37 -11.04 16.86
CA MET A 162 1.59 -10.93 18.31
C MET A 162 0.95 -9.67 18.91
N ILE A 163 0.95 -8.53 18.20
CA ILE A 163 0.22 -7.32 18.60
C ILE A 163 -1.29 -7.58 18.58
N GLY A 164 -1.80 -8.22 17.52
CA GLY A 164 -3.21 -8.60 17.39
C GLY A 164 -3.68 -9.51 18.52
N ALA A 165 -2.84 -10.48 18.89
CA ALA A 165 -3.09 -11.40 20.00
C ALA A 165 -3.29 -10.69 21.35
N LEU A 166 -2.51 -9.63 21.61
CA LEU A 166 -2.66 -8.80 22.80
C LEU A 166 -3.94 -7.97 22.78
N SER A 167 -4.34 -7.47 21.60
CA SER A 167 -5.48 -6.56 21.48
C SER A 167 -6.84 -7.26 21.53
N GLU A 168 -6.98 -8.43 20.89
CA GLU A 168 -8.30 -9.09 20.75
C GLU A 168 -8.40 -10.41 21.54
N ASN A 169 -7.29 -11.14 21.69
CA ASN A 169 -7.30 -12.50 22.24
C ASN A 169 -6.77 -12.59 23.69
N MET A 170 -6.74 -11.47 24.40
CA MET A 170 -6.24 -11.36 25.79
C MET A 170 -4.86 -12.02 26.01
N GLY A 171 -3.99 -12.04 24.99
CA GLY A 171 -2.65 -12.61 25.07
C GLY A 171 -2.58 -14.14 25.01
N THR A 172 -3.65 -14.82 24.58
CA THR A 172 -3.57 -16.27 24.30
C THR A 172 -2.56 -16.60 23.20
N PRO A 173 -1.96 -17.81 23.22
CA PRO A 173 -1.00 -18.24 22.21
C PRO A 173 -1.59 -18.18 20.80
N VAL A 174 -0.89 -17.55 19.86
CA VAL A 174 -1.34 -17.42 18.46
C VAL A 174 -0.54 -18.30 17.53
N THR A 175 -1.21 -18.83 16.52
CA THR A 175 -0.56 -19.58 15.44
C THR A 175 -0.16 -18.61 14.32
N LEU A 176 1.14 -18.34 14.23
CA LEU A 176 1.73 -17.52 13.18
C LEU A 176 1.64 -18.23 11.83
N PHE A 177 1.48 -17.46 10.74
CA PHE A 177 1.49 -17.93 9.35
C PHE A 177 0.36 -18.90 8.96
N LYS A 178 -0.83 -18.73 9.56
CA LYS A 178 -2.04 -19.47 9.16
C LYS A 178 -2.30 -19.43 7.64
N ALA A 179 -1.94 -18.33 6.98
CA ALA A 179 -2.03 -18.15 5.53
C ALA A 179 -1.10 -19.08 4.71
N PHE A 180 -0.01 -19.59 5.29
CA PHE A 180 0.97 -20.44 4.64
C PHE A 180 0.90 -21.90 5.11
N SER A 181 -0.19 -22.29 5.79
CA SER A 181 -0.35 -23.61 6.42
C SER A 181 0.76 -23.98 7.43
N LEU A 182 1.61 -23.02 7.80
CA LEU A 182 2.59 -23.16 8.87
C LEU A 182 1.89 -22.81 10.18
N GLN A 183 2.01 -23.64 11.21
CA GLN A 183 1.37 -23.42 12.51
C GLN A 183 2.45 -23.22 13.58
N ILE A 184 3.21 -22.13 13.48
CA ILE A 184 4.20 -21.79 14.50
C ILE A 184 3.47 -21.12 15.65
N VAL A 185 3.39 -21.79 16.80
CA VAL A 185 2.80 -21.22 18.01
C VAL A 185 3.74 -20.18 18.59
N ALA A 186 3.24 -18.98 18.85
CA ALA A 186 3.97 -17.90 19.51
C ALA A 186 3.15 -17.31 20.67
N ASP A 187 3.81 -17.19 21.83
CA ASP A 187 3.19 -16.68 23.04
C ASP A 187 3.46 -15.17 23.21
N PRO A 188 2.41 -14.31 23.21
CA PRO A 188 2.57 -12.86 23.33
C PRO A 188 3.14 -12.41 24.67
N HIS A 189 2.95 -13.19 25.74
CA HIS A 189 3.46 -12.88 27.08
C HIS A 189 4.96 -13.19 27.25
N CYS A 190 5.54 -13.98 26.35
CA CYS A 190 6.94 -14.36 26.42
C CYS A 190 7.79 -13.37 25.62
N SER A 191 8.64 -12.60 26.30
CA SER A 191 9.53 -11.59 25.70
C SER A 191 10.53 -12.18 24.69
N ALA A 192 10.85 -13.47 24.79
CA ALA A 192 11.75 -14.16 23.85
C ALA A 192 11.18 -14.21 22.42
N HIS A 193 9.87 -14.43 22.25
CA HIS A 193 9.23 -14.44 20.93
C HIS A 193 9.26 -13.06 20.28
N TRP A 194 9.10 -11.99 21.06
CA TRP A 194 9.24 -10.62 20.59
C TRP A 194 10.67 -10.30 20.13
N ILE A 195 11.66 -10.70 20.92
CA ILE A 195 13.08 -10.52 20.57
C ILE A 195 13.40 -11.28 19.29
N ALA A 196 12.93 -12.52 19.15
CA ALA A 196 13.10 -13.31 17.94
C ALA A 196 12.46 -12.66 16.71
N ALA A 197 11.22 -12.16 16.82
CA ALA A 197 10.52 -11.50 15.72
C ALA A 197 11.23 -10.21 15.26
N VAL A 198 11.68 -9.38 16.22
CA VAL A 198 12.46 -8.16 15.93
C VAL A 198 13.82 -8.51 15.32
N PHE A 199 14.48 -9.55 15.81
CA PHE A 199 15.75 -10.01 15.27
C PHE A 199 15.62 -10.46 13.80
N ILE A 200 14.60 -11.27 13.49
CA ILE A 200 14.31 -11.72 12.12
C ILE A 200 14.05 -10.52 11.19
N LEU A 201 13.26 -9.54 11.65
CA LEU A 201 12.98 -8.31 10.88
C LEU A 201 14.26 -7.51 10.60
N LEU A 202 15.09 -7.30 11.63
CA LEU A 202 16.35 -6.54 11.50
C LEU A 202 17.38 -7.26 10.63
N CYS A 203 17.46 -8.59 10.71
CA CYS A 203 18.30 -9.41 9.84
C CYS A 203 17.85 -9.31 8.37
N GLY A 204 16.55 -9.43 8.10
CA GLY A 204 15.98 -9.27 6.76
C GLY A 204 16.25 -7.87 6.19
N PHE A 205 16.01 -6.83 6.99
CA PHE A 205 16.22 -5.44 6.57
C PHE A 205 17.70 -5.09 6.35
N SER A 206 18.59 -5.62 7.19
CA SER A 206 20.05 -5.44 7.03
C SER A 206 20.56 -6.15 5.77
N GLY A 207 20.06 -7.35 5.48
CA GLY A 207 20.34 -8.06 4.23
C GLY A 207 19.92 -7.26 2.99
N MET A 208 18.74 -6.62 3.03
CA MET A 208 18.27 -5.76 1.94
C MET A 208 19.14 -4.51 1.76
N ARG A 209 19.65 -3.91 2.85
CA ARG A 209 20.58 -2.77 2.78
C ARG A 209 21.93 -3.16 2.18
N VAL A 210 22.45 -4.33 2.51
CA VAL A 210 23.71 -4.85 1.96
C VAL A 210 23.57 -5.18 0.46
N ALA A 211 22.43 -5.77 0.06
CA ALA A 211 22.14 -6.06 -1.35
C ALA A 211 22.07 -4.77 -2.21
N ARG A 212 21.50 -3.68 -1.67
CA ARG A 212 21.43 -2.37 -2.35
C ARG A 212 22.78 -1.63 -2.42
N ARG A 213 23.74 -1.95 -1.55
CA ARG A 213 25.06 -1.29 -1.46
C ARG A 213 26.14 -1.90 -2.36
N ARG A 214 25.83 -2.89 -3.20
CA ARG A 214 26.77 -3.38 -4.21
C ARG A 214 26.59 -2.70 -5.59
N PRO A 215 27.08 -1.46 -5.77
CA PRO A 215 27.56 -1.02 -7.07
C PRO A 215 29.06 -0.70 -7.00
N SER A 216 29.90 -1.69 -7.25
CA SER A 216 31.18 -1.58 -7.97
C SER A 216 31.95 -2.89 -7.81
N LEU A 217 31.87 -3.73 -8.82
CA LEU A 217 33.04 -4.52 -9.18
C LEU A 217 33.53 -3.89 -10.48
N ARG A 218 34.62 -3.13 -10.30
CA ARG A 218 35.40 -2.43 -11.33
C ARG A 218 35.90 -3.44 -12.39
N PRO A 219 36.25 -2.92 -13.58
CA PRO A 219 36.12 -3.59 -14.89
C PRO A 219 36.98 -4.85 -15.05
#